data_AF-A0A644ZN14-F1
#
_entry.id   AF-A0A644ZN14-F1
#
_cell.length_a   1.000
_cell.length_b   1.000
_cell.length_c   1.000
_cell.angle_alpha   90.00
_cell.angle_beta   90.00
_cell.angle_gamma   90.00
#
_symmetry.space_group_name_H-M   'P 1'
#
loop_
_entity.id
_entity.type
_entity.pdbx_description
1 polymer ?
#
loop_
_entity_poly.entity_id
_entity_poly.type
_entity_poly.pdbx_seq_one_letter_code
_entity_poly.pdbx_strand_id
1 'polypeptide(L)'
;MVFFSVVALIVSQPDLGAMVRGLFLPEIPSAYPEWVQQKFPDVAAVAIPVEILAYIGALGGGIYDYIGYIGTFREKTWGMLGRADNADINLQLQALGKGELIPIAMDEENLARSGHGVKAVKIDSVSSFTAVGIFAITFMVLGFVILGTDGLQEVPGNNNILTAQAAFFTTIHPVLKYLYMVAMWAVFWGSQQALLTTTYPYTFREAFAPAFPAVANPANWGKVKLGVATYTLGVAIFLAFTGVSYTTVIAFAGLLGGVFALGLWGFILLFTEYKVLPKQLRMKPFLQVLLIISSVLMTVMGLIGLYQFFF
;
A
#
# COMPACT_ATOMS: atom_id res chain seq x y z
N MET A 1 -13.60 12.41 -5.23
CA MET A 1 -13.64 11.88 -3.85
C MET A 1 -12.79 12.66 -2.88
N VAL A 2 -11.48 12.82 -3.10
CA VAL A 2 -10.59 13.59 -2.19
C VAL A 2 -11.15 14.98 -1.87
N PHE A 3 -11.63 15.72 -2.87
CA PHE A 3 -12.27 17.02 -2.63
C PHE A 3 -13.49 16.92 -1.70
N PHE A 4 -14.45 16.04 -2.02
CA PHE A 4 -15.68 15.91 -1.21
C PHE A 4 -15.42 15.33 0.18
N SER A 5 -14.39 14.50 0.36
CA SER A 5 -14.01 14.05 1.70
C SER A 5 -13.50 15.21 2.54
N VAL A 6 -12.66 16.08 1.97
CA VAL A 6 -12.17 17.29 2.66
C VAL A 6 -13.33 18.24 2.97
N VAL A 7 -14.29 18.42 2.05
CA VAL A 7 -15.49 19.20 2.33
C VAL A 7 -16.30 18.59 3.47
N ALA A 8 -16.48 17.27 3.49
CA ALA A 8 -17.19 16.57 4.56
C ALA A 8 -16.50 16.82 5.91
N LEU A 9 -15.16 16.70 5.95
CA LEU A 9 -14.36 17.00 7.14
C LEU A 9 -14.62 18.41 7.66
N ILE A 10 -14.59 19.42 6.79
CA ILE A 10 -14.81 20.82 7.17
C ILE A 10 -16.24 21.02 7.70
N VAL A 11 -17.24 20.43 7.03
CA VAL A 11 -18.66 20.53 7.42
C VAL A 11 -18.91 19.83 8.76
N SER A 12 -18.21 18.74 9.06
CA SER A 12 -18.33 18.01 10.33
C SER A 12 -17.68 18.71 11.53
N GLN A 13 -17.00 19.86 11.32
CA GLN A 13 -16.41 20.70 12.38
C GLN A 13 -15.62 19.91 13.45
N PRO A 14 -14.60 19.11 13.06
CA PRO A 14 -13.78 18.38 14.02
C PRO A 14 -12.98 19.35 14.92
N ASP A 15 -12.55 18.86 16.08
CA ASP A 15 -11.55 19.55 16.90
C ASP A 15 -10.19 19.55 16.17
N LEU A 16 -9.91 20.66 15.48
CA LEU A 16 -8.66 20.87 14.75
C LEU A 16 -7.44 20.84 15.67
N GLY A 17 -7.57 21.28 16.92
CA GLY A 17 -6.49 21.26 17.91
C GLY A 17 -6.12 19.84 18.29
N ALA A 18 -7.12 19.00 18.56
CA ALA A 18 -6.94 17.58 18.81
C ALA A 18 -6.35 16.85 17.59
N MET A 19 -6.81 17.18 16.37
CA MET A 19 -6.25 16.61 15.13
C MET A 19 -4.76 16.91 14.96
N VAL A 20 -4.37 18.18 15.13
CA VAL A 20 -2.97 18.59 15.02
C VAL A 20 -2.13 17.93 16.11
N ARG A 21 -2.65 17.88 17.35
CA ARG A 21 -1.96 17.18 18.45
C ARG A 21 -1.74 15.70 18.12
N GLY A 22 -2.76 14.98 17.67
CA GLY A 22 -2.67 13.56 17.33
C GLY A 22 -1.69 13.27 16.19
N LEU A 23 -1.46 14.22 15.28
CA LEU A 23 -0.48 14.06 14.20
C LEU A 23 0.98 14.07 14.71
N PHE A 24 1.27 14.85 15.76
CA PHE A 24 2.63 15.03 16.29
C PHE A 24 2.89 14.25 17.59
N LEU A 25 1.84 13.93 18.34
CA LEU A 25 1.88 13.23 19.62
C LEU A 25 0.88 12.05 19.57
N PRO A 26 1.23 10.95 18.86
CA PRO A 26 0.35 9.80 18.78
C PRO A 26 0.27 9.10 20.15
N GLU A 27 -0.95 8.87 20.62
CA GLU A 27 -1.24 8.12 21.84
C GLU A 27 -1.92 6.80 21.47
N ILE A 28 -1.39 5.69 21.99
CA ILE A 28 -2.04 4.38 21.84
C ILE A 28 -2.98 4.23 23.04
N PRO A 29 -4.31 4.10 22.82
CA PRO A 29 -5.26 3.95 23.91
C PRO A 29 -5.02 2.62 24.64
N SER A 30 -5.21 2.62 25.97
CA SER A 30 -5.08 1.42 26.79
C SER A 30 -6.30 0.50 26.74
N ALA A 31 -7.45 1.02 26.30
CA ALA A 31 -8.71 0.29 26.19
C ALA A 31 -9.61 0.90 25.11
N TYR A 32 -10.56 0.12 24.60
CA TYR A 32 -11.63 0.63 23.74
C TYR A 32 -12.59 1.54 24.52
N PRO A 33 -13.29 2.48 23.87
CA PRO A 33 -14.38 3.23 24.50
C PRO A 33 -15.44 2.31 25.10
N GLU A 34 -16.06 2.71 26.21
CA GLU A 34 -17.04 1.90 26.94
C GLU A 34 -18.20 1.43 26.04
N TRP A 35 -18.68 2.29 25.13
CA TRP A 35 -19.76 1.94 24.21
C TRP A 35 -19.37 0.82 23.24
N VAL A 36 -18.09 0.72 22.85
CA VAL A 36 -17.58 -0.37 22.01
C VAL A 36 -17.56 -1.67 22.82
N GLN A 37 -17.05 -1.62 24.05
CA GLN A 37 -17.01 -2.79 24.93
C GLN A 37 -18.42 -3.35 25.20
N GLN A 38 -19.40 -2.48 25.38
CA GLN A 38 -20.79 -2.87 25.68
C GLN A 38 -21.58 -3.34 24.45
N LYS A 39 -21.46 -2.64 23.32
CA LYS A 39 -22.27 -2.90 22.12
C LYS A 39 -21.60 -3.86 21.13
N PHE A 40 -20.28 -3.91 21.12
CA PHE A 40 -19.45 -4.65 20.16
C PHE A 40 -18.36 -5.45 20.89
N PRO A 41 -18.72 -6.39 21.78
CA PRO A 41 -17.75 -7.14 22.59
C PRO A 41 -16.75 -7.92 21.75
N ASP A 42 -17.16 -8.44 20.60
CA ASP A 42 -16.28 -9.16 19.66
C ASP A 42 -15.18 -8.25 19.09
N VAL A 43 -15.49 -6.97 18.87
CA VAL A 43 -14.51 -5.96 18.42
C VAL A 43 -13.59 -5.59 19.58
N ALA A 44 -14.14 -5.38 20.78
CA ALA A 44 -13.36 -5.05 21.95
C ALA A 44 -12.42 -6.18 22.42
N ALA A 45 -12.67 -7.41 21.98
CA ALA A 45 -11.79 -8.55 22.21
C ALA A 45 -10.53 -8.55 21.32
N VAL A 46 -10.55 -7.81 20.21
CA VAL A 46 -9.37 -7.68 19.33
C VAL A 46 -8.32 -6.83 20.03
N ALA A 47 -7.05 -7.21 19.95
CA ALA A 47 -5.97 -6.41 20.50
C ALA A 47 -5.87 -5.07 19.76
N ILE A 48 -5.83 -3.95 20.48
CA ILE A 48 -5.72 -2.60 19.90
C ILE A 48 -4.57 -2.47 18.89
N PRO A 49 -3.36 -3.04 19.13
CA PRO A 49 -2.30 -2.99 18.14
C PRO A 49 -2.65 -3.72 16.83
N VAL A 50 -3.42 -4.82 16.89
CA VAL A 50 -3.87 -5.54 15.69
C VAL A 50 -4.76 -4.64 14.82
N GLU A 51 -5.72 -3.93 15.41
CA GLU A 51 -6.58 -2.98 14.68
C GLU A 51 -5.75 -1.86 14.02
N ILE A 52 -4.90 -1.19 14.81
CA ILE A 52 -4.09 -0.07 14.33
C ILE A 52 -3.17 -0.52 13.19
N LEU A 53 -2.48 -1.66 13.38
CA LEU A 53 -1.50 -2.15 12.42
C LEU A 53 -2.13 -2.74 11.16
N ALA A 54 -3.30 -3.39 11.27
CA ALA A 54 -4.04 -3.85 10.10
C ALA A 54 -4.37 -2.68 9.16
N TYR A 55 -4.84 -1.55 9.71
CA TYR A 55 -5.15 -0.36 8.92
C TYR A 55 -3.90 0.33 8.38
N ILE A 56 -2.81 0.44 9.17
CA ILE A 56 -1.54 0.98 8.68
C ILE A 56 -1.02 0.15 7.50
N GLY A 57 -1.08 -1.17 7.60
CA GLY A 57 -0.67 -2.07 6.52
C GLY A 57 -1.53 -1.94 5.27
N ALA A 58 -2.85 -1.78 5.43
CA ALA A 58 -3.76 -1.58 4.30
C ALA A 58 -3.51 -0.23 3.59
N LEU A 59 -3.15 0.83 4.32
CA LEU A 59 -2.89 2.16 3.76
C LEU A 59 -1.52 2.27 3.07
N GLY A 60 -0.51 1.59 3.59
CA GLY A 60 0.86 1.63 3.06
C GLY A 60 1.09 0.80 1.80
N GLY A 61 0.15 -0.09 1.47
CA GLY A 61 0.33 -1.10 0.41
C GLY A 61 1.26 -2.24 0.86
N GLY A 62 1.11 -3.40 0.23
CA GLY A 62 1.95 -4.56 0.53
C GLY A 62 3.21 -4.59 -0.32
N ILE A 63 4.22 -5.38 0.08
CA ILE A 63 5.45 -5.61 -0.71
C ILE A 63 5.17 -5.93 -2.20
N TYR A 64 4.09 -6.66 -2.48
CA TYR A 64 3.68 -7.03 -3.82
C TYR A 64 3.32 -5.81 -4.69
N ASP A 65 2.75 -4.75 -4.10
CA ASP A 65 2.39 -3.53 -4.82
C ASP A 65 3.64 -2.82 -5.32
N TYR A 66 4.68 -2.72 -4.49
CA TYR A 66 5.95 -2.07 -4.84
C TYR A 66 6.67 -2.81 -5.97
N ILE A 67 6.71 -4.15 -5.91
CA ILE A 67 7.34 -4.97 -6.97
C ILE A 67 6.52 -4.86 -8.27
N GLY A 68 5.21 -5.01 -8.20
CA GLY A 68 4.32 -4.93 -9.36
C GLY A 68 4.35 -3.55 -10.01
N TYR A 69 4.42 -2.50 -9.21
CA TYR A 69 4.55 -1.12 -9.66
C TYR A 69 5.78 -0.92 -10.55
N ILE A 70 6.94 -1.50 -10.22
CA ILE A 70 8.14 -1.45 -11.08
C ILE A 70 7.86 -2.05 -12.46
N GLY A 71 7.14 -3.18 -12.51
CA GLY A 71 6.75 -3.80 -13.78
C GLY A 71 5.81 -2.94 -14.61
N THR A 72 4.85 -2.25 -13.98
CA THR A 72 3.96 -1.30 -14.70
C THR A 72 4.73 -0.10 -15.26
N PHE A 73 5.80 0.35 -14.57
CA PHE A 73 6.67 1.41 -15.07
C PHE A 73 7.47 0.98 -16.30
N ARG A 74 7.91 -0.28 -16.32
CA ARG A 74 8.60 -0.87 -17.47
C ARG A 74 7.67 -0.93 -18.69
N GLU A 75 6.41 -1.32 -18.50
CA GLU A 75 5.41 -1.31 -19.59
C GLU A 75 5.18 0.08 -20.16
N LYS A 76 5.05 1.10 -19.30
CA LYS A 76 4.86 2.49 -19.72
C LYS A 76 6.10 3.13 -20.33
N THR A 77 7.24 2.45 -20.33
CA THR A 77 8.53 2.96 -20.85
C THR A 77 8.91 4.31 -20.21
N TRP A 78 8.63 4.48 -18.92
CA TRP A 78 8.90 5.74 -18.23
C TRP A 78 10.35 5.82 -17.72
N GLY A 79 10.97 7.00 -17.87
CA GLY A 79 12.31 7.26 -17.37
C GLY A 79 13.37 6.35 -17.99
N MET A 80 14.27 5.82 -17.16
CA MET A 80 15.35 4.91 -17.61
C MET A 80 14.83 3.61 -18.24
N LEU A 81 13.62 3.17 -17.88
CA LEU A 81 13.04 1.93 -18.37
C LEU A 81 12.46 2.04 -19.79
N GLY A 82 12.42 3.25 -20.37
CA GLY A 82 11.97 3.48 -21.74
C GLY A 82 13.07 3.73 -22.77
N ARG A 83 14.34 3.60 -22.38
CA ARG A 83 15.45 3.77 -23.32
C ARG A 83 15.41 2.71 -24.42
N ALA A 84 15.78 3.12 -25.64
CA ALA A 84 15.81 2.25 -26.81
C ALA A 84 16.81 1.08 -26.68
N ASP A 85 17.87 1.26 -25.90
CA ASP A 85 18.93 0.28 -25.64
C ASP A 85 18.65 -0.64 -24.43
N ASN A 86 17.43 -0.63 -23.86
CA ASN A 86 17.12 -1.44 -22.68
C ASN A 86 17.32 -2.94 -22.88
N ALA A 87 17.06 -3.46 -24.08
CA ALA A 87 17.27 -4.87 -24.39
C ALA A 87 18.76 -5.25 -24.27
N ASP A 88 19.63 -4.42 -24.83
CA ASP A 88 21.08 -4.61 -24.79
C ASP A 88 21.62 -4.45 -23.35
N ILE A 89 21.13 -3.45 -22.62
CA ILE A 89 21.46 -3.25 -21.20
C ILE A 89 21.07 -4.49 -20.39
N ASN A 90 19.87 -5.05 -20.60
CA ASN A 90 19.45 -6.26 -19.88
C ASN A 90 20.35 -7.47 -20.18
N LEU A 91 20.78 -7.64 -21.43
CA LEU A 91 21.72 -8.70 -21.81
C LEU A 91 23.08 -8.50 -21.13
N GLN A 92 23.58 -7.27 -21.09
CA GLN A 92 24.82 -6.93 -20.37
C GLN A 92 24.70 -7.23 -18.88
N LEU A 93 23.58 -6.85 -18.26
CA LEU A 93 23.31 -7.13 -16.84
C LEU A 93 23.23 -8.63 -16.55
N GLN A 94 22.66 -9.43 -17.45
CA GLN A 94 22.59 -10.89 -17.32
C GLN A 94 23.95 -11.57 -17.49
N ALA A 95 24.87 -10.95 -18.23
CA ALA A 95 26.22 -11.45 -18.44
C ALA A 95 27.16 -11.15 -17.26
N LEU A 96 26.76 -10.29 -16.30
CA LEU A 96 27.60 -9.94 -15.15
C LEU A 96 27.86 -11.15 -14.25
N GLY A 97 29.13 -11.30 -13.86
CA GLY A 97 29.56 -12.28 -12.87
C GLY A 97 29.07 -11.94 -11.46
N LYS A 98 29.14 -12.93 -10.57
CA LYS A 98 28.75 -12.75 -9.16
C LYS A 98 29.60 -11.65 -8.50
N GLY A 99 28.95 -10.55 -8.12
CA GLY A 99 29.59 -9.45 -7.40
C GLY A 99 30.22 -8.39 -8.31
N GLU A 100 30.10 -8.54 -9.63
CA GLU A 100 30.46 -7.47 -10.56
C GLU A 100 29.44 -6.32 -10.45
N LEU A 101 29.96 -5.10 -10.43
CA LEU A 101 29.14 -3.91 -10.41
C LEU A 101 28.59 -3.62 -11.81
N ILE A 102 27.40 -3.04 -11.85
CA ILE A 102 26.81 -2.59 -13.10
C ILE A 102 27.73 -1.51 -13.70
N PRO A 103 28.18 -1.66 -14.96
CA PRO A 103 29.04 -0.67 -15.62
C PRO A 103 28.21 0.58 -15.96
N ILE A 104 28.11 1.49 -15.01
CA ILE A 104 27.41 2.78 -15.19
C ILE A 104 28.46 3.86 -15.43
N ALA A 105 28.31 4.64 -16.49
CA ALA A 105 29.16 5.80 -16.75
C ALA A 105 29.02 6.83 -15.62
N MET A 106 30.14 7.29 -15.06
CA MET A 106 30.16 8.17 -13.90
C MET A 106 30.64 9.59 -14.24
N ASP A 107 30.58 9.96 -15.52
CA ASP A 107 30.86 11.32 -15.97
C ASP A 107 29.80 12.30 -15.47
N GLU A 108 30.19 13.57 -15.42
CA GLU A 108 29.36 14.64 -14.87
C GLU A 108 28.04 14.81 -15.63
N GLU A 109 28.04 14.61 -16.95
CA GLU A 109 26.83 14.70 -17.77
C GLU A 109 25.85 13.58 -17.39
N ASN A 110 26.30 12.33 -17.31
CA ASN A 110 25.44 11.21 -16.95
C ASN A 110 24.92 11.32 -15.51
N LEU A 111 25.75 11.80 -14.57
CA LEU A 111 25.32 12.05 -13.19
C LEU A 111 24.27 13.16 -13.11
N ALA A 112 24.43 14.25 -13.86
CA ALA A 112 23.43 15.31 -13.94
C ALA A 112 22.10 14.80 -14.52
N ARG A 113 22.16 13.86 -15.46
CA ARG A 113 20.97 13.25 -16.08
C ARG A 113 20.29 12.20 -15.21
N SER A 114 21.01 11.55 -14.29
CA SER A 114 20.47 10.46 -13.45
C SER A 114 19.19 10.84 -12.69
N GLY A 115 19.13 12.08 -12.18
CA GLY A 115 17.97 12.59 -11.45
C GLY A 115 16.70 12.72 -12.30
N HIS A 116 16.84 12.94 -13.60
CA HIS A 116 15.70 12.98 -14.53
C HIS A 116 15.09 11.58 -14.73
N GLY A 117 15.92 10.53 -14.68
CA GLY A 117 15.51 9.14 -14.86
C GLY A 117 14.51 8.65 -13.81
N VAL A 118 14.56 9.22 -12.59
CA VAL A 118 13.67 8.87 -11.46
C VAL A 118 12.57 9.91 -11.20
N LYS A 119 12.57 11.03 -11.94
CA LYS A 119 11.65 12.15 -11.71
C LYS A 119 10.18 11.73 -11.86
N ALA A 120 9.87 10.94 -12.88
CA ALA A 120 8.51 10.45 -13.12
C ALA A 120 8.00 9.61 -11.95
N VAL A 121 8.80 8.63 -11.51
CA VAL A 121 8.48 7.77 -10.34
C VAL A 121 8.28 8.63 -9.09
N LYS A 122 9.18 9.59 -8.85
CA LYS A 122 9.10 10.46 -7.67
C LYS A 122 7.81 11.28 -7.67
N ILE A 123 7.45 11.91 -8.79
CA ILE A 123 6.22 12.71 -8.88
C ILE A 123 5.01 11.80 -8.67
N ASP A 124 4.94 10.67 -9.37
CA ASP A 124 3.81 9.74 -9.29
C ASP A 124 3.62 9.19 -7.86
N SER A 125 4.70 8.74 -7.23
CA SER A 125 4.68 8.22 -5.86
C SER A 125 4.31 9.30 -4.84
N VAL A 126 4.95 10.47 -4.89
CA VAL A 126 4.66 11.56 -3.92
C VAL A 126 3.23 12.05 -4.08
N SER A 127 2.75 12.26 -5.31
CA SER A 127 1.37 12.70 -5.57
C SER A 127 0.36 11.65 -5.11
N SER A 128 0.60 10.36 -5.40
CA SER A 128 -0.30 9.27 -5.03
C SER A 128 -0.37 9.08 -3.51
N PHE A 129 0.77 8.96 -2.82
CA PHE A 129 0.78 8.80 -1.36
C PHE A 129 0.29 10.04 -0.62
N THR A 130 0.46 11.25 -1.18
CA THR A 130 -0.15 12.47 -0.62
C THR A 130 -1.67 12.38 -0.71
N ALA A 131 -2.23 11.97 -1.84
CA ALA A 131 -3.67 11.80 -2.01
C ALA A 131 -4.23 10.72 -1.08
N VAL A 132 -3.54 9.58 -0.95
CA VAL A 132 -3.90 8.51 0.00
C VAL A 132 -3.84 9.01 1.43
N GLY A 133 -2.80 9.75 1.81
CA GLY A 133 -2.66 10.33 3.15
C GLY A 133 -3.79 11.30 3.50
N ILE A 134 -4.14 12.22 2.59
CA ILE A 134 -5.28 13.14 2.78
C ILE A 134 -6.57 12.34 2.95
N PHE A 135 -6.81 11.35 2.09
CA PHE A 135 -8.00 10.54 2.14
C PHE A 135 -8.10 9.73 3.45
N ALA A 136 -7.00 9.11 3.87
CA ALA A 136 -6.92 8.33 5.10
C ALA A 136 -7.18 9.18 6.34
N ILE A 137 -6.49 10.31 6.48
CA ILE A 137 -6.68 11.25 7.60
C ILE A 137 -8.14 11.71 7.64
N THR A 138 -8.69 12.07 6.49
CA THR A 138 -10.07 12.52 6.40
C THR A 138 -11.06 11.45 6.85
N PHE A 139 -10.91 10.22 6.36
CA PHE A 139 -11.81 9.11 6.71
C PHE A 139 -11.66 8.67 8.16
N MET A 140 -10.45 8.71 8.73
CA MET A 140 -10.24 8.43 10.16
C MET A 140 -10.96 9.45 11.03
N VAL A 141 -10.83 10.74 10.72
CA VAL A 141 -11.49 11.80 11.49
C VAL A 141 -13.00 11.77 11.30
N LEU A 142 -13.50 11.55 10.08
CA LEU A 142 -14.94 11.41 9.84
C LEU A 142 -15.51 10.17 10.53
N GLY A 143 -14.76 9.06 10.56
CA GLY A 143 -15.11 7.88 11.35
C GLY A 143 -15.24 8.22 12.83
N PHE A 144 -14.28 8.96 13.39
CA PHE A 144 -14.34 9.40 14.78
C PHE A 144 -15.52 10.35 15.07
N VAL A 145 -15.70 11.40 14.26
CA VAL A 145 -16.71 12.45 14.51
C VAL A 145 -18.14 11.97 14.23
N ILE A 146 -18.34 11.21 13.15
CA ILE A 146 -19.69 10.80 12.72
C ILE A 146 -20.09 9.46 13.34
N LEU A 147 -19.17 8.50 13.46
CA LEU A 147 -19.49 7.15 13.95
C LEU A 147 -19.02 6.89 15.38
N GLY A 148 -18.11 7.69 15.91
CA GLY A 148 -17.49 7.48 17.22
C GLY A 148 -18.39 7.84 18.40
N THR A 149 -17.75 8.12 19.54
CA THR A 149 -18.40 8.28 20.86
C THR A 149 -19.50 9.32 20.88
N ASP A 150 -19.26 10.49 20.29
CA ASP A 150 -20.21 11.61 20.24
C ASP A 150 -21.10 11.59 18.99
N GLY A 151 -20.94 10.56 18.15
CA GLY A 151 -21.70 10.38 16.91
C GLY A 151 -22.72 9.25 17.01
N LEU A 152 -22.80 8.44 15.96
CA LEU A 152 -23.76 7.33 15.85
C LEU A 152 -23.43 6.14 16.77
N GLN A 153 -22.23 6.09 17.36
CA GLN A 153 -21.72 4.94 18.13
C GLN A 153 -21.88 3.63 17.36
N GLU A 154 -21.37 3.63 16.12
CA GLU A 154 -21.46 2.51 15.19
C GLU A 154 -20.06 2.04 14.82
N VAL A 155 -19.79 0.74 14.98
CA VAL A 155 -18.62 0.09 14.39
C VAL A 155 -19.04 -0.59 13.09
N PRO A 156 -18.53 -0.15 11.92
CA PRO A 156 -18.88 -0.80 10.66
C PRO A 156 -18.32 -2.23 10.61
N GLY A 157 -19.19 -3.21 10.36
CA GLY A 157 -18.86 -4.62 10.24
C GLY A 157 -18.87 -5.13 8.80
N ASN A 158 -18.71 -6.44 8.62
CA ASN A 158 -18.50 -7.09 7.31
C ASN A 158 -19.54 -6.73 6.23
N ASN A 159 -20.77 -6.39 6.61
CA ASN A 159 -21.89 -6.19 5.68
C ASN A 159 -22.35 -4.72 5.52
N ASN A 160 -21.84 -3.80 6.34
CA ASN A 160 -22.33 -2.41 6.37
C ASN A 160 -21.22 -1.35 6.27
N ILE A 161 -19.94 -1.71 6.06
CA ILE A 161 -18.82 -0.75 5.90
C ILE A 161 -19.16 0.38 4.91
N LEU A 162 -19.61 0.03 3.72
CA LEU A 162 -19.91 1.03 2.68
C LEU A 162 -21.12 1.89 3.03
N THR A 163 -22.13 1.28 3.65
CA THR A 163 -23.36 1.99 4.05
C THR A 163 -23.06 2.99 5.17
N ALA A 164 -22.28 2.59 6.18
CA ALA A 164 -21.85 3.47 7.26
C ALA A 164 -20.97 4.61 6.75
N GLN A 165 -20.03 4.33 5.84
CA GLN A 165 -19.18 5.36 5.22
C GLN A 165 -19.95 6.35 4.33
N ALA A 166 -21.09 5.94 3.76
CA ALA A 166 -21.91 6.87 2.99
C ALA A 166 -22.45 8.03 3.86
N ALA A 167 -22.60 7.83 5.17
CA ALA A 167 -23.03 8.85 6.12
C ALA A 167 -22.09 10.08 6.12
N PHE A 168 -20.80 9.87 5.82
CA PHE A 168 -19.80 10.92 5.73
C PHE A 168 -20.15 11.97 4.69
N PHE A 169 -20.76 11.55 3.57
CA PHE A 169 -21.07 12.44 2.46
C PHE A 169 -22.48 13.03 2.56
N THR A 170 -23.40 12.33 3.25
CA THR A 170 -24.75 12.84 3.46
C THR A 170 -24.81 13.99 4.45
N THR A 171 -23.75 14.22 5.25
CA THR A 171 -23.60 15.43 6.08
C THR A 171 -23.55 16.71 5.24
N ILE A 172 -23.03 16.63 4.01
CA ILE A 172 -23.00 17.75 3.07
C ILE A 172 -24.35 17.86 2.35
N HIS A 173 -24.77 16.78 1.68
CA HIS A 173 -26.05 16.73 0.97
C HIS A 173 -26.47 15.26 0.69
N PRO A 174 -27.75 14.89 0.84
CA PRO A 174 -28.20 13.50 0.67
C PRO A 174 -27.87 12.85 -0.68
N VAL A 175 -27.79 13.63 -1.76
CA VAL A 175 -27.45 13.13 -3.12
C VAL A 175 -26.02 12.62 -3.21
N LEU A 176 -25.09 13.10 -2.38
CA LEU A 176 -23.69 12.68 -2.44
C LEU A 176 -23.49 11.20 -2.08
N LYS A 177 -24.47 10.54 -1.46
CA LYS A 177 -24.45 9.08 -1.29
C LYS A 177 -24.30 8.34 -2.63
N TYR A 178 -24.93 8.83 -3.70
CA TYR A 178 -24.84 8.21 -5.01
C TYR A 178 -23.49 8.46 -5.67
N LEU A 179 -22.91 9.65 -5.47
CA LEU A 179 -21.55 9.95 -5.90
C LEU A 179 -20.53 9.04 -5.19
N TYR A 180 -20.72 8.81 -3.88
CA TYR A 180 -19.92 7.86 -3.11
C TYR A 180 -20.07 6.43 -3.66
N MET A 181 -21.28 5.97 -4.00
CA MET A 181 -21.49 4.65 -4.61
C MET A 181 -20.74 4.49 -5.94
N VAL A 182 -20.80 5.50 -6.82
CA VAL A 182 -20.05 5.50 -8.09
C VAL A 182 -18.54 5.46 -7.83
N ALA A 183 -18.07 6.21 -6.83
CA ALA A 183 -16.67 6.18 -6.46
C ALA A 183 -16.23 4.83 -5.90
N MET A 184 -17.05 4.19 -5.06
CA MET A 184 -16.77 2.84 -4.55
C MET A 184 -16.69 1.83 -5.69
N TRP A 185 -17.61 1.90 -6.65
CA TRP A 185 -17.52 1.08 -7.85
C TRP A 185 -16.19 1.29 -8.59
N ALA A 186 -15.76 2.55 -8.78
CA ALA A 186 -14.49 2.86 -9.43
C ALA A 186 -13.26 2.34 -8.65
N VAL A 187 -13.29 2.41 -7.31
CA VAL A 187 -12.25 1.86 -6.43
C VAL A 187 -12.16 0.34 -6.55
N PHE A 188 -13.30 -0.36 -6.50
CA PHE A 188 -13.32 -1.81 -6.67
C PHE A 188 -12.87 -2.21 -8.07
N TRP A 189 -13.32 -1.50 -9.11
CA TRP A 189 -12.88 -1.74 -10.47
C TRP A 189 -11.37 -1.58 -10.65
N GLY A 190 -10.80 -0.49 -10.12
CA GLY A 190 -9.36 -0.25 -10.15
C GLY A 190 -8.58 -1.35 -9.43
N SER A 191 -9.09 -1.80 -8.27
CA SER A 191 -8.48 -2.89 -7.50
C SER A 191 -8.51 -4.21 -8.27
N GLN A 192 -9.63 -4.54 -8.94
CA GLN A 192 -9.73 -5.73 -9.80
C GLN A 192 -8.76 -5.67 -10.98
N GLN A 193 -8.60 -4.51 -11.62
CA GLN A 193 -7.60 -4.34 -12.69
C GLN A 193 -6.17 -4.52 -12.17
N ALA A 194 -5.84 -3.96 -11.01
CA ALA A 194 -4.54 -4.15 -10.37
C ALA A 194 -4.25 -5.65 -10.11
N LEU A 195 -5.25 -6.37 -9.62
CA LEU A 195 -5.14 -7.76 -9.19
C LEU A 195 -5.08 -8.75 -10.38
N LEU A 196 -5.87 -8.49 -11.43
CA LEU A 196 -6.09 -9.48 -12.51
C LEU A 196 -5.21 -9.22 -13.74
N THR A 197 -4.94 -7.97 -14.09
CA THR A 197 -4.41 -7.64 -15.42
C THR A 197 -3.12 -6.82 -15.42
N THR A 198 -2.80 -6.14 -14.33
CA THR A 198 -1.68 -5.19 -14.27
C THR A 198 -0.69 -5.50 -13.14
N THR A 199 -0.86 -4.89 -11.96
CA THR A 199 0.13 -4.90 -10.88
C THR A 199 0.54 -6.31 -10.44
N TYR A 200 -0.41 -7.18 -10.09
CA TYR A 200 -0.10 -8.50 -9.54
C TYR A 200 0.53 -9.47 -10.55
N PRO A 201 0.08 -9.50 -11.82
CA PRO A 201 0.83 -10.18 -12.88
C PRO A 201 2.27 -9.70 -13.01
N TYR A 202 2.53 -8.40 -12.86
CA TYR A 202 3.89 -7.87 -12.82
C TYR A 202 4.63 -8.29 -11.57
N THR A 203 4.00 -8.26 -10.39
CA THR A 203 4.59 -8.75 -9.15
C THR A 203 5.09 -10.18 -9.33
N PHE A 204 4.23 -11.05 -9.86
CA PHE A 204 4.58 -12.44 -10.14
C PHE A 204 5.74 -12.52 -11.14
N ARG A 205 5.66 -11.77 -12.23
CA ARG A 205 6.70 -11.80 -13.26
C ARG A 205 8.05 -11.32 -12.73
N GLU A 206 8.12 -10.17 -12.05
CA GLU A 206 9.38 -9.62 -11.54
C GLU A 206 9.97 -10.49 -10.41
N ALA A 207 9.12 -11.11 -9.57
CA ALA A 207 9.59 -12.01 -8.52
C ALA A 207 10.15 -13.34 -9.06
N PHE A 208 9.55 -13.90 -10.12
CA PHE A 208 9.84 -15.25 -10.58
C PHE A 208 10.64 -15.32 -11.90
N ALA A 209 10.65 -14.26 -12.73
CA ALA A 209 11.40 -14.23 -13.99
C ALA A 209 12.90 -14.58 -13.85
N PRO A 210 13.62 -14.18 -12.79
CA PRO A 210 15.03 -14.54 -12.63
C PRO A 210 15.28 -16.04 -12.49
N ALA A 211 14.33 -16.79 -11.92
CA ALA A 211 14.46 -18.23 -11.70
C ALA A 211 13.75 -19.06 -12.79
N PHE A 212 12.74 -18.49 -13.46
CA PHE A 212 11.88 -19.20 -14.39
C PHE A 212 11.85 -18.52 -15.78
N PRO A 213 12.65 -19.01 -16.74
CA PRO A 213 12.74 -18.41 -18.09
C PRO A 213 11.39 -18.31 -18.82
N ALA A 214 10.47 -19.26 -18.55
CA ALA A 214 9.12 -19.23 -19.11
C ALA A 214 8.31 -18.00 -18.67
N VAL A 215 8.53 -17.52 -17.45
CA VAL A 215 7.88 -16.32 -16.89
C VAL A 215 8.54 -15.05 -17.43
N ALA A 216 9.85 -15.07 -17.68
CA ALA A 216 10.57 -13.97 -18.30
C ALA A 216 10.16 -13.74 -19.77
N ASN A 217 9.84 -14.81 -20.50
CA ASN A 217 9.55 -14.78 -21.92
C ASN A 217 8.31 -13.91 -22.25
N PRO A 218 8.46 -12.83 -23.05
CA PRO A 218 7.35 -11.97 -23.45
C PRO A 218 6.19 -12.70 -24.15
N ALA A 219 6.46 -13.77 -24.89
CA ALA A 219 5.44 -14.56 -25.57
C ALA A 219 4.45 -15.23 -24.61
N ASN A 220 4.84 -15.43 -23.35
CA ASN A 220 4.00 -16.04 -22.32
C ASN A 220 3.20 -15.01 -21.50
N TRP A 221 3.29 -13.71 -21.79
CA TRP A 221 2.68 -12.67 -20.95
C TRP A 221 1.17 -12.84 -20.76
N GLY A 222 0.44 -13.21 -21.82
CA GLY A 222 -0.99 -13.50 -21.72
C GLY A 222 -1.29 -14.69 -20.79
N LYS A 223 -0.44 -15.71 -20.79
CA LYS A 223 -0.57 -16.88 -19.91
C LYS A 223 -0.26 -16.54 -18.46
N VAL A 224 0.73 -15.69 -18.20
CA VAL A 224 1.06 -15.19 -16.85
C VAL A 224 -0.12 -14.41 -16.28
N LYS A 225 -0.68 -13.47 -17.04
CA LYS A 225 -1.88 -12.70 -16.63
C LYS A 225 -3.06 -13.62 -16.32
N LEU A 226 -3.36 -14.56 -17.22
CA LEU A 226 -4.45 -15.51 -17.00
C LEU A 226 -4.19 -16.41 -15.79
N GLY A 227 -2.96 -16.90 -15.60
CA GLY A 227 -2.59 -17.74 -14.45
C GLY A 227 -2.78 -17.01 -13.12
N VAL A 228 -2.29 -15.76 -13.03
CA VAL A 228 -2.46 -14.93 -11.82
C VAL A 228 -3.93 -14.63 -11.59
N ALA A 229 -4.69 -14.23 -12.63
CA ALA A 229 -6.11 -13.94 -12.51
C ALA A 229 -6.92 -15.16 -12.03
N THR A 230 -6.67 -16.34 -12.60
CA THR A 230 -7.33 -17.59 -12.20
C THR A 230 -6.96 -17.99 -10.77
N TYR A 231 -5.68 -17.85 -10.38
CA TYR A 231 -5.25 -18.10 -9.01
C TYR A 231 -5.97 -17.17 -8.03
N THR A 232 -5.96 -15.85 -8.29
CA THR A 232 -6.56 -14.87 -7.39
C THR A 232 -8.07 -15.05 -7.26
N LEU A 233 -8.77 -15.29 -8.38
CA LEU A 233 -10.21 -15.51 -8.37
C LEU A 233 -10.55 -16.84 -7.69
N GLY A 234 -9.77 -17.89 -7.96
CA GLY A 234 -9.95 -19.21 -7.34
C GLY A 234 -9.77 -19.15 -5.82
N VAL A 235 -8.73 -18.47 -5.33
CA VAL A 235 -8.51 -18.27 -3.89
C VAL A 235 -9.62 -17.43 -3.28
N ALA A 236 -10.07 -16.35 -3.94
CA ALA A 236 -11.16 -15.53 -3.43
C ALA A 236 -12.47 -16.32 -3.30
N ILE A 237 -12.82 -17.13 -4.31
CA ILE A 237 -13.98 -18.02 -4.28
C ILE A 237 -13.84 -19.05 -3.17
N PHE A 238 -12.67 -19.70 -3.06
CA PHE A 238 -12.39 -20.67 -2.00
C PHE A 238 -12.58 -20.05 -0.62
N LEU A 239 -11.97 -18.89 -0.35
CA LEU A 239 -12.11 -18.17 0.91
C LEU A 239 -13.57 -17.82 1.22
N ALA A 240 -14.34 -17.40 0.21
CA ALA A 240 -15.77 -17.12 0.38
C ALA A 240 -16.56 -18.36 0.87
N PHE A 241 -16.16 -19.58 0.49
CA PHE A 241 -16.78 -20.82 0.97
C PHE A 241 -16.30 -21.27 2.36
N THR A 242 -15.15 -20.78 2.85
CA THR A 242 -14.63 -21.15 4.18
C THR A 242 -15.35 -20.46 5.34
N GLY A 243 -16.13 -19.41 5.08
CA GLY A 243 -16.78 -18.60 6.11
C GLY A 243 -15.82 -17.70 6.90
N VAL A 244 -14.54 -17.62 6.51
CA VAL A 244 -13.58 -16.67 7.11
C VAL A 244 -14.08 -15.24 6.87
N SER A 245 -14.08 -14.44 7.93
CA SER A 245 -14.62 -13.09 7.87
C SER A 245 -13.75 -12.16 7.01
N TYR A 246 -14.39 -11.21 6.33
CA TYR A 246 -13.70 -10.22 5.48
C TYR A 246 -12.67 -9.41 6.27
N THR A 247 -13.04 -8.96 7.48
CA THR A 247 -12.16 -8.22 8.39
C THR A 247 -10.94 -9.05 8.81
N THR A 248 -11.11 -10.36 9.07
CA THR A 248 -9.98 -11.26 9.37
C THR A 248 -9.00 -11.38 8.20
N VAL A 249 -9.50 -11.55 6.97
CA VAL A 249 -8.65 -11.64 5.77
C VAL A 249 -7.86 -10.36 5.57
N ILE A 250 -8.49 -9.20 5.72
CA ILE A 250 -7.84 -7.91 5.58
C ILE A 250 -6.82 -7.67 6.69
N ALA A 251 -7.15 -7.97 7.94
CA ALA A 251 -6.23 -7.82 9.04
C ALA A 251 -4.96 -8.66 8.83
N PHE A 252 -5.13 -9.93 8.46
CA PHE A 252 -3.98 -10.79 8.14
C PHE A 252 -3.15 -10.27 6.97
N ALA A 253 -3.79 -9.88 5.87
CA ALA A 253 -3.09 -9.34 4.70
C ALA A 253 -2.35 -8.03 5.01
N GLY A 254 -2.97 -7.14 5.79
CA GLY A 254 -2.37 -5.88 6.24
C GLY A 254 -1.17 -6.12 7.14
N LEU A 255 -1.29 -7.00 8.14
CA LEU A 255 -0.20 -7.33 9.07
C LEU A 255 0.98 -8.01 8.37
N LEU A 256 0.70 -9.09 7.62
CA LEU A 256 1.75 -9.87 6.97
C LEU A 256 2.39 -9.09 5.82
N GLY A 257 1.57 -8.59 4.89
CA GLY A 257 2.03 -7.97 3.65
C GLY A 257 2.37 -6.50 3.79
N GLY A 258 1.47 -5.73 4.43
CA GLY A 258 1.53 -4.27 4.52
C GLY A 258 2.41 -3.74 5.66
N VAL A 259 2.63 -4.52 6.72
CA VAL A 259 3.47 -4.12 7.86
C VAL A 259 4.76 -4.93 7.89
N PHE A 260 4.68 -6.24 8.16
CA PHE A 260 5.86 -7.07 8.38
C PHE A 260 6.74 -7.21 7.13
N ALA A 261 6.18 -7.69 6.03
CA ALA A 261 6.93 -7.91 4.79
C ALA A 261 7.43 -6.59 4.19
N LEU A 262 6.67 -5.50 4.33
CA LEU A 262 7.12 -4.19 3.86
C LEU A 262 8.31 -3.66 4.67
N GLY A 263 8.35 -3.89 5.99
CA GLY A 263 9.53 -3.59 6.80
C GLY A 263 10.78 -4.32 6.32
N LEU A 264 10.65 -5.62 6.05
CA LEU A 264 11.73 -6.45 5.48
C LEU A 264 12.16 -5.95 4.09
N TRP A 265 11.20 -5.52 3.27
CA TRP A 265 11.48 -5.00 1.94
C TRP A 265 12.37 -3.77 1.99
N GLY A 266 12.17 -2.85 2.94
CA GLY A 266 13.04 -1.69 3.07
C GLY A 266 14.50 -2.06 3.41
N PHE A 267 14.74 -3.11 4.21
CA PHE A 267 16.09 -3.64 4.42
C PHE A 267 16.68 -4.24 3.14
N ILE A 268 15.87 -4.97 2.36
CA ILE A 268 16.28 -5.53 1.07
C ILE A 268 16.66 -4.41 0.10
N LEU A 269 15.90 -3.31 0.05
CA LEU A 269 16.19 -2.16 -0.80
C LEU A 269 17.53 -1.52 -0.44
N LEU A 270 17.77 -1.28 0.86
CA LEU A 270 19.05 -0.75 1.34
C LEU A 270 20.19 -1.69 0.94
N PHE A 271 20.08 -2.97 1.27
CA PHE A 271 21.10 -3.97 0.92
C PHE A 271 21.39 -3.99 -0.58
N THR A 272 20.34 -4.00 -1.41
CA THR A 272 20.45 -4.04 -2.87
C THR A 272 21.12 -2.79 -3.40
N GLU A 273 20.75 -1.61 -2.92
CA GLU A 273 21.39 -0.34 -3.28
C GLU A 273 22.90 -0.36 -2.97
N TYR A 274 23.29 -0.79 -1.77
CA TYR A 274 24.69 -0.86 -1.37
C TYR A 274 25.50 -1.86 -2.19
N LYS A 275 24.86 -2.95 -2.61
CA LYS A 275 25.49 -4.03 -3.36
C LYS A 275 25.59 -3.75 -4.85
N VAL A 276 24.60 -3.06 -5.43
CA VAL A 276 24.45 -2.93 -6.88
C VAL A 276 24.82 -1.54 -7.40
N LEU A 277 24.59 -0.47 -6.61
CA LEU A 277 24.79 0.90 -7.09
C LEU A 277 26.12 1.51 -6.61
N PRO A 278 26.80 2.31 -7.47
CA PRO A 278 27.95 3.11 -7.07
C PRO A 278 27.52 4.20 -6.09
N LYS A 279 28.45 4.64 -5.21
CA LYS A 279 28.16 5.56 -4.09
C LYS A 279 27.43 6.85 -4.50
N GLN A 280 27.69 7.35 -5.70
CA GLN A 280 27.15 8.62 -6.21
C GLN A 280 25.68 8.51 -6.63
N LEU A 281 25.18 7.30 -6.93
CA LEU A 281 23.80 7.04 -7.34
C LEU A 281 22.92 6.49 -6.20
N ARG A 282 23.50 6.38 -5.00
CA ARG A 282 22.80 5.95 -3.79
C ARG A 282 21.87 7.03 -3.26
N MET A 283 20.85 6.60 -2.53
CA MET A 283 20.01 7.49 -1.73
C MET A 283 20.88 8.36 -0.82
N LYS A 284 20.42 9.60 -0.59
CA LYS A 284 21.08 10.49 0.37
C LYS A 284 21.03 9.88 1.78
N PRO A 285 22.04 10.11 2.64
CA PRO A 285 22.11 9.53 3.98
C PRO A 285 20.84 9.73 4.81
N PHE A 286 20.21 10.90 4.71
CA PHE A 286 18.94 11.18 5.38
C PHE A 286 17.81 10.20 4.99
N LEU A 287 17.66 9.89 3.69
CA LEU A 287 16.64 8.95 3.22
C LEU A 287 16.96 7.52 3.65
N GLN A 288 18.25 7.15 3.69
CA GLN A 288 18.68 5.85 4.17
C GLN A 288 18.34 5.68 5.65
N VAL A 289 18.63 6.68 6.48
CA VAL A 289 18.28 6.67 7.91
C VAL A 289 16.77 6.57 8.10
N LEU A 290 15.99 7.36 7.35
CA LEU A 290 14.53 7.28 7.40
C LEU A 290 14.03 5.88 7.02
N LEU A 291 14.57 5.28 5.95
CA LEU A 291 14.19 3.94 5.52
C LEU A 291 14.58 2.88 6.57
N ILE A 292 15.75 2.98 7.20
CA ILE A 292 16.16 2.08 8.28
C ILE A 292 15.17 2.16 9.44
N ILE A 293 14.87 3.38 9.91
CA ILE A 293 13.95 3.59 11.03
C ILE A 293 12.57 3.01 10.70
N SER A 294 12.02 3.35 9.52
CA SER A 294 10.74 2.83 9.06
C SER A 294 10.75 1.30 8.96
N SER A 295 11.80 0.70 8.40
CA SER A 295 11.94 -0.75 8.31
C SER A 295 11.97 -1.44 9.66
N VAL A 296 12.76 -0.91 10.62
CA VAL A 296 12.80 -1.46 11.99
C VAL A 296 11.42 -1.38 12.64
N LEU A 297 10.77 -0.21 12.60
CA LEU A 297 9.46 -0.01 13.19
C LEU A 297 8.41 -0.94 12.58
N MET A 298 8.34 -1.02 11.24
CA MET A 298 7.37 -1.88 10.55
C MET A 298 7.64 -3.37 10.78
N THR A 299 8.90 -3.82 10.79
CA THR A 299 9.21 -5.22 11.09
C THR A 299 8.84 -5.58 12.53
N VAL A 300 9.21 -4.75 13.51
CA VAL A 300 8.90 -5.01 14.93
C VAL A 300 7.40 -4.97 15.17
N MET A 301 6.71 -3.95 14.68
CA MET A 301 5.26 -3.84 14.84
C MET A 301 4.54 -4.97 14.09
N GLY A 302 5.01 -5.35 12.91
CA GLY A 302 4.48 -6.49 12.16
C GLY A 302 4.60 -7.80 12.93
N LEU A 303 5.74 -8.04 13.60
CA LEU A 303 5.91 -9.19 14.49
C LEU A 303 4.96 -9.16 15.68
N ILE A 304 4.81 -8.01 16.35
CA ILE A 304 3.89 -7.83 17.48
C ILE A 304 2.44 -8.09 17.02
N GLY A 305 2.02 -7.49 15.91
CA GLY A 305 0.69 -7.62 15.37
C GLY A 305 0.39 -9.05 14.91
N LEU A 306 1.33 -9.72 14.23
CA LEU A 306 1.18 -11.13 13.85
C LEU A 306 1.11 -12.05 15.08
N TYR A 307 1.92 -11.80 16.11
CA TYR A 307 1.86 -12.58 17.34
C TYR A 307 0.48 -12.45 17.99
N GLN A 308 0.00 -11.23 18.21
CA GLN A 308 -1.32 -10.96 18.81
C GLN A 308 -2.50 -11.40 17.94
N PHE A 309 -2.30 -11.53 16.63
CA PHE A 309 -3.32 -12.04 15.73
C PHE A 309 -3.54 -13.56 15.90
N PHE A 310 -2.49 -14.31 16.26
CA PHE A 310 -2.55 -15.77 16.38
C PHE A 310 -2.63 -16.28 17.83
N PHE A 311 -2.17 -15.50 18.81
CA PHE A 311 -2.04 -15.88 20.22
C PHE A 311 -2.64 -14.82 21.16
#